data_AF-A2DD26-F1
#
_entry.id   AF-A2DD26-F1
#
_cell.length_a   1.000
_cell.length_b   1.000
_cell.length_c   1.000
_cell.angle_alpha   90.00
_cell.angle_beta   90.00
_cell.angle_gamma   90.00
#
_symmetry.space_group_name_H-M   'P 1'
#
loop_
_entity.id
_entity.type
_entity.pdbx_description
1 polymer ?
#
loop_
_entity_poly.entity_id
_entity_poly.type
_entity_poly.pdbx_seq_one_letter_code
_entity_poly.pdbx_strand_id
1 'polypeptide(L)'
;MSEQDLHQIEYNELRSRCKYYIDIYNVLYQLKTENEEELKSIYKMIKTELIDSKNYLPQNIIKDILDIIPYNNRYTKSYLYLAKFVYDDYNVIYVNNVEPISKFLFYKEFGIRLDKSGDFINIHYEDRDIFTKNTIYRAIMDDDKERFIYFIESEEFYEDQQLYSNFSHKLIKDIHCLNYVVTTEQLIVSSY
;
A
#
# COMPACT_ATOMS: atom_id res chain seq x y z
N MET A 1 32.56 20.48 -23.55
CA MET A 1 31.43 19.72 -22.98
C MET A 1 30.16 20.40 -23.45
N SER A 2 29.22 19.65 -23.99
CA SER A 2 27.93 20.18 -24.43
C SER A 2 27.02 20.43 -23.21
N GLU A 3 25.99 21.25 -23.38
CA GLU A 3 24.98 21.52 -22.34
C GLU A 3 24.26 20.23 -21.90
N GLN A 4 24.12 19.26 -22.81
CA GLN A 4 23.61 17.91 -22.52
C GLN A 4 24.55 17.11 -21.62
N ASP A 5 25.86 17.23 -21.80
CA ASP A 5 26.85 16.56 -20.95
C ASP A 5 26.83 17.11 -19.51
N LEU A 6 26.58 18.42 -19.34
CA LEU A 6 26.47 19.08 -18.04
C LEU A 6 25.22 18.64 -17.28
N HIS A 7 24.06 18.61 -17.95
CA HIS A 7 22.81 18.10 -17.37
C HIS A 7 22.92 16.64 -16.91
N GLN A 8 23.63 15.80 -17.67
CA GLN A 8 23.84 14.40 -17.29
C GLN A 8 24.71 14.25 -16.04
N ILE A 9 25.74 15.10 -15.89
CA ILE A 9 26.61 15.12 -14.71
C ILE A 9 25.82 15.55 -13.46
N GLU A 10 25.08 16.65 -13.55
CA GLU A 10 24.23 17.14 -12.45
C GLU A 10 23.20 16.10 -12.01
N TYR A 11 22.55 15.43 -12.98
CA TYR A 11 21.62 14.33 -12.68
C TYR A 11 22.31 13.17 -11.97
N ASN A 12 23.48 12.74 -12.45
CA ASN A 12 24.21 11.62 -11.85
C ASN A 12 24.68 11.93 -10.42
N GLU A 13 25.11 13.16 -10.16
CA GLU A 13 25.47 13.63 -8.82
C GLU A 13 24.27 13.66 -7.88
N LEU A 14 23.14 14.23 -8.31
CA LEU A 14 21.90 14.25 -7.53
C LEU A 14 21.39 12.84 -7.24
N ARG A 15 21.36 11.97 -8.25
CA ARG A 15 20.95 10.57 -8.11
C ARG A 15 21.84 9.82 -7.12
N SER A 16 23.15 10.06 -7.16
CA SER A 16 24.08 9.45 -6.22
C SER A 16 23.84 9.92 -4.78
N ARG A 17 23.53 11.21 -4.60
CA ARG A 17 23.18 11.78 -3.28
C ARG A 17 21.84 11.28 -2.74
N CYS A 18 20.92 10.85 -3.60
CA CYS A 18 19.60 10.32 -3.23
C CYS A 18 19.52 8.79 -3.33
N LYS A 19 20.63 8.11 -3.63
CA LYS A 19 20.65 6.68 -3.95
C LYS A 19 19.98 5.82 -2.88
N TYR A 20 20.28 6.06 -1.61
CA TYR A 20 19.73 5.29 -0.50
C TYR A 20 18.21 5.49 -0.36
N TYR A 21 17.68 6.72 -0.56
CA TYR A 21 16.24 6.94 -0.62
C TYR A 21 15.63 6.12 -1.75
N ILE A 22 16.18 6.23 -2.96
CA ILE A 22 15.68 5.53 -4.15
C ILE A 22 15.68 4.02 -3.92
N ASP A 23 16.77 3.46 -3.42
CA ASP A 23 16.92 2.03 -3.19
C ASP A 23 15.90 1.51 -2.15
N ILE A 24 15.69 2.24 -1.05
CA ILE A 24 14.71 1.87 -0.01
C ILE A 24 13.28 1.98 -0.52
N TYR A 25 12.93 3.06 -1.21
CA TYR A 25 11.58 3.21 -1.76
C TYR A 25 11.30 2.19 -2.85
N ASN A 26 12.29 1.82 -3.67
CA ASN A 26 12.15 0.71 -4.61
C ASN A 26 11.82 -0.60 -3.88
N VAL A 27 12.51 -0.91 -2.78
CA VAL A 27 12.21 -2.09 -1.96
C VAL A 27 10.80 -2.03 -1.38
N LEU A 28 10.37 -0.87 -0.84
CA LEU A 28 9.04 -0.69 -0.27
C LEU A 28 7.93 -0.86 -1.31
N TYR A 29 8.07 -0.24 -2.49
CA TYR A 29 7.07 -0.33 -3.56
C TYR A 29 7.05 -1.70 -4.26
N GLN A 30 8.15 -2.45 -4.23
CA GLN A 30 8.26 -3.79 -4.81
C GLN A 30 8.10 -4.92 -3.78
N LEU A 31 7.72 -4.59 -2.54
CA LEU A 31 7.58 -5.55 -1.46
C LEU A 31 6.57 -6.63 -1.83
N LYS A 32 7.00 -7.89 -1.76
CA LYS A 32 6.20 -9.08 -2.07
C LYS A 32 6.37 -10.20 -1.04
N THR A 33 6.58 -9.84 0.21
CA THR A 33 6.88 -10.77 1.29
C THR A 33 6.06 -10.47 2.54
N GLU A 34 5.63 -11.51 3.23
CA GLU A 34 5.06 -11.45 4.58
C GLU A 34 6.00 -12.09 5.61
N ASN A 35 7.21 -12.49 5.20
CA ASN A 35 8.19 -13.12 6.08
C ASN A 35 8.74 -12.10 7.08
N GLU A 36 8.52 -12.35 8.37
CA GLU A 36 8.91 -11.45 9.45
C GLU A 36 10.42 -11.11 9.45
N GLU A 37 11.29 -12.07 9.15
CA GLU A 37 12.74 -11.85 9.13
C GLU A 37 13.17 -10.97 7.95
N GLU A 38 12.52 -11.11 6.80
CA GLU A 38 12.71 -10.21 5.67
C GLU A 38 12.22 -8.80 5.99
N LEU A 39 11.06 -8.67 6.65
CA LEU A 39 10.55 -7.37 7.10
C LEU A 39 11.48 -6.71 8.13
N LYS A 40 12.05 -7.47 9.06
CA LYS A 40 13.08 -6.98 10.00
C LYS A 40 14.33 -6.47 9.25
N SER A 41 14.74 -7.16 8.19
CA SER A 41 15.86 -6.74 7.35
C SER A 41 15.57 -5.40 6.65
N ILE A 42 14.38 -5.27 6.05
CA ILE A 42 13.93 -4.02 5.41
C ILE A 42 13.86 -2.89 6.45
N TYR A 43 13.29 -3.15 7.62
CA TYR A 43 13.23 -2.18 8.70
C TYR A 43 14.62 -1.72 9.15
N LYS A 44 15.57 -2.65 9.31
CA LYS A 44 16.96 -2.32 9.66
C LYS A 44 17.58 -1.39 8.62
N MET A 45 17.36 -1.63 7.32
CA MET A 45 17.83 -0.74 6.27
C MET A 45 17.23 0.67 6.38
N ILE A 46 15.91 0.77 6.59
CA ILE A 46 15.22 2.06 6.79
C ILE A 46 15.81 2.81 7.98
N LYS A 47 16.00 2.11 9.10
CA LYS A 47 16.55 2.67 10.33
C LYS A 47 17.96 3.23 10.11
N THR A 48 18.88 2.42 9.60
CA THR A 48 20.28 2.83 9.46
C THR A 48 20.46 3.90 8.40
N GLU A 49 19.83 3.74 7.24
CA GLU A 49 20.09 4.61 6.09
C GLU A 49 19.27 5.91 6.12
N LEU A 50 18.06 5.91 6.69
CA LEU A 50 17.20 7.11 6.70
C LEU A 50 17.17 7.79 8.06
N ILE A 51 16.83 7.05 9.12
CA ILE A 51 16.59 7.65 10.43
C ILE A 51 17.93 8.04 11.07
N ASP A 52 18.84 7.08 11.22
CA ASP A 52 20.12 7.29 11.90
C ASP A 52 21.07 8.17 11.08
N SER A 53 21.16 7.96 9.75
CA SER A 53 22.14 8.66 8.93
C SER A 53 21.69 10.04 8.41
N LYS A 54 20.39 10.25 8.19
CA LYS A 54 19.84 11.49 7.59
C LYS A 54 18.92 12.27 8.51
N ASN A 55 18.71 11.81 9.75
CA ASN A 55 17.76 12.40 10.69
C ASN A 55 16.36 12.51 10.08
N TYR A 56 15.97 11.55 9.23
CA TYR A 56 14.63 11.50 8.68
C TYR A 56 13.65 11.18 9.81
N LEU A 57 12.59 11.97 9.92
CA LEU A 57 11.65 11.87 11.04
C LEU A 57 10.92 10.52 11.00
N PRO A 58 10.92 9.74 12.10
CA PRO A 58 10.19 8.47 12.17
C PRO A 58 8.70 8.60 11.82
N GLN A 59 8.09 9.75 12.14
CA GLN A 59 6.70 10.05 11.76
C GLN A 59 6.50 10.03 10.24
N ASN A 60 7.46 10.59 9.49
CA ASN A 60 7.39 10.63 8.04
C ASN A 60 7.59 9.24 7.44
N ILE A 61 8.50 8.41 8.00
CA ILE A 61 8.64 7.01 7.57
C ILE A 61 7.35 6.23 7.74
N ILE A 62 6.69 6.34 8.92
CA ILE A 62 5.41 5.66 9.14
C ILE A 62 4.37 6.13 8.12
N LYS A 63 4.29 7.45 7.89
CA LYS A 63 3.40 8.02 6.87
C LYS A 63 3.67 7.41 5.50
N ASP A 64 4.92 7.44 5.05
CA ASP A 64 5.30 7.02 3.71
C ASP A 64 5.06 5.51 3.51
N ILE A 65 5.30 4.68 4.53
CA ILE A 65 4.96 3.24 4.51
C ILE A 65 3.45 3.02 4.40
N LEU A 66 2.66 3.73 5.23
CA LEU A 66 1.20 3.57 5.28
C LEU A 66 0.50 4.10 4.02
N ASP A 67 1.07 5.12 3.37
CA ASP A 67 0.55 5.68 2.11
C ASP A 67 0.75 4.73 0.91
N ILE A 68 1.55 3.65 1.03
CA ILE A 68 1.73 2.63 -0.02
C ILE A 68 0.59 1.62 -0.04
N ILE A 69 -0.05 1.36 1.10
CA ILE A 69 -1.08 0.31 1.27
C ILE A 69 -2.18 0.36 0.19
N PRO A 70 -2.74 1.53 -0.18
CA PRO A 70 -3.78 1.60 -1.21
C PRO A 70 -3.34 1.06 -2.58
N TYR A 71 -2.04 1.06 -2.88
CA TYR A 71 -1.49 0.67 -4.18
C TYR A 71 -0.90 -0.74 -4.21
N ASN A 72 -0.55 -1.31 -3.05
CA ASN A 72 -0.06 -2.69 -2.93
C ASN A 72 -0.77 -3.43 -1.80
N ASN A 73 -2.10 -3.50 -1.93
CA ASN A 73 -3.03 -3.95 -0.89
C ASN A 73 -2.83 -5.41 -0.44
N ARG A 74 -2.33 -6.30 -1.32
CA ARG A 74 -2.03 -7.70 -1.00
C ARG A 74 -1.10 -7.82 0.21
N TYR A 75 -0.10 -6.96 0.28
CA TYR A 75 0.91 -6.98 1.35
C TYR A 75 0.62 -5.97 2.46
N THR A 76 -0.66 -5.58 2.65
CA THR A 76 -1.09 -4.65 3.70
C THR A 76 -0.47 -5.00 5.06
N LYS A 77 -0.52 -6.28 5.46
CA LYS A 77 0.02 -6.72 6.76
C LYS A 77 1.50 -6.38 6.90
N SER A 78 2.29 -6.63 5.85
CA SER A 78 3.72 -6.32 5.84
C SER A 78 4.00 -4.84 6.05
N TYR A 79 3.26 -3.96 5.39
CA TYR A 79 3.37 -2.52 5.60
C TYR A 79 2.95 -2.09 7.02
N LEU A 80 1.89 -2.68 7.56
CA LEU A 80 1.48 -2.44 8.95
C LEU A 80 2.58 -2.86 9.93
N TYR A 81 3.21 -4.02 9.74
CA TYR A 81 4.34 -4.47 10.57
C TYR A 81 5.57 -3.57 10.45
N LEU A 82 5.92 -3.14 9.23
CA LEU A 82 7.02 -2.19 9.04
C LEU A 82 6.77 -0.86 9.77
N ALA A 83 5.56 -0.32 9.68
CA ALA A 83 5.16 0.87 10.44
C ALA A 83 5.20 0.61 11.97
N LYS A 84 4.81 -0.59 12.40
CA LYS A 84 4.84 -1.00 13.81
C LYS A 84 6.27 -1.07 14.36
N PHE A 85 7.23 -1.57 13.59
CA PHE A 85 8.64 -1.57 14.01
C PHE A 85 9.16 -0.15 14.26
N VAL A 86 8.83 0.81 13.38
CA VAL A 86 9.19 2.22 13.58
C VAL A 86 8.46 2.79 14.80
N TYR A 87 7.19 2.46 14.99
CA TYR A 87 6.43 2.89 16.17
C TYR A 87 7.08 2.40 17.47
N ASP A 88 7.48 1.12 17.53
CA ASP A 88 8.03 0.51 18.74
C ASP A 88 9.38 1.10 19.15
N ASP A 89 10.25 1.35 18.17
CA ASP A 89 11.58 1.88 18.46
C ASP A 89 11.55 3.38 18.80
N TYR A 90 10.63 4.15 18.21
CA TYR A 90 10.63 5.62 18.30
C TYR A 90 9.43 6.21 19.05
N ASN A 91 8.49 5.38 19.51
CA ASN A 91 7.28 5.78 20.23
C ASN A 91 6.49 6.88 19.52
N VAL A 92 6.28 6.72 18.22
CA VAL A 92 5.58 7.72 17.40
C VAL A 92 4.10 7.78 17.76
N ILE A 93 3.70 8.81 18.50
CA ILE A 93 2.31 8.99 18.95
C ILE A 93 1.38 9.64 17.92
N TYR A 94 1.92 10.26 16.87
CA TYR A 94 1.13 11.09 15.95
C TYR A 94 1.73 11.13 14.55
N VAL A 95 0.87 10.92 13.54
CA VAL A 95 1.25 10.99 12.12
C VAL A 95 0.20 11.77 11.30
N ASN A 96 0.63 12.83 10.61
CA ASN A 96 -0.26 13.72 9.84
C ASN A 96 -0.48 13.19 8.44
N ASN A 97 -1.61 13.56 7.84
CA ASN A 97 -1.84 13.42 6.40
C ASN A 97 -1.61 12.01 5.85
N VAL A 98 -1.85 10.98 6.68
CA VAL A 98 -1.94 9.59 6.24
C VAL A 98 -3.37 9.34 5.82
N GLU A 99 -3.54 8.56 4.76
CA GLU A 99 -4.85 8.09 4.32
C GLU A 99 -5.65 7.50 5.52
N PRO A 100 -6.90 7.94 5.76
CA PRO A 100 -7.72 7.49 6.89
C PRO A 100 -7.82 5.97 7.01
N ILE A 101 -7.83 5.28 5.87
CA ILE A 101 -7.88 3.82 5.79
C ILE A 101 -6.66 3.14 6.38
N SER A 102 -5.46 3.62 6.08
CA SER A 102 -4.24 3.04 6.60
C SER A 102 -4.16 3.23 8.12
N LYS A 103 -4.63 4.37 8.64
CA LYS A 103 -4.76 4.60 10.10
C LYS A 103 -5.75 3.64 10.75
N PHE A 104 -6.92 3.45 10.13
CA PHE A 104 -7.92 2.51 10.62
C PHE A 104 -7.41 1.07 10.64
N LEU A 105 -6.74 0.64 9.57
CA LEU A 105 -6.12 -0.69 9.47
C LEU A 105 -5.08 -0.91 10.55
N PHE A 106 -4.21 0.07 10.77
CA PHE A 106 -3.19 0.01 11.82
C PHE A 106 -3.81 -0.09 13.23
N TYR A 107 -4.85 0.71 13.49
CA TYR A 107 -5.59 0.62 14.75
C TYR A 107 -6.30 -0.72 14.92
N LYS A 108 -6.93 -1.25 13.86
CA LYS A 108 -7.64 -2.53 13.91
C LYS A 108 -6.69 -3.69 14.19
N GLU A 109 -5.49 -3.66 13.62
CA GLU A 109 -4.49 -4.73 13.79
C GLU A 109 -3.81 -4.68 15.17
N PHE A 110 -3.41 -3.48 15.63
CA PHE A 110 -2.55 -3.34 16.82
C PHE A 110 -3.20 -2.63 18.02
N GLY A 111 -4.40 -2.06 17.86
CA GLY A 111 -5.05 -1.24 18.89
C GLY A 111 -4.42 0.13 19.12
N ILE A 112 -3.50 0.55 18.25
CA ILE A 112 -2.72 1.80 18.40
C ILE A 112 -3.31 2.90 17.54
N ARG A 113 -3.46 4.09 18.11
CA ARG A 113 -3.91 5.29 17.40
C ARG A 113 -2.72 6.16 17.02
N LEU A 114 -2.65 6.54 15.74
CA LEU A 114 -1.60 7.42 15.17
C LEU A 114 -2.15 8.83 14.90
N ASP A 115 -3.00 9.34 15.78
CA ASP A 115 -3.67 10.63 15.65
C ASP A 115 -3.66 11.43 16.96
N LYS A 116 -4.03 12.71 16.86
CA LYS A 116 -4.31 13.51 18.04
C LYS A 116 -5.69 13.14 18.56
N SER A 117 -5.81 13.05 19.88
CA SER A 117 -7.06 12.77 20.58
C SER A 117 -8.22 13.63 20.03
N GLY A 118 -9.21 12.98 19.42
CA GLY A 118 -10.40 13.63 18.84
C GLY A 118 -10.48 13.60 17.32
N ASP A 119 -9.34 13.41 16.63
CA ASP A 119 -9.25 13.33 15.16
C ASP A 119 -9.38 11.91 14.63
N PHE A 120 -9.60 10.90 15.50
CA PHE A 120 -9.90 9.54 15.06
C PHE A 120 -11.22 9.62 14.35
N ILE A 121 -11.13 9.77 13.03
CA ILE A 121 -12.25 9.96 12.14
C ILE A 121 -13.23 8.87 12.55
N ASN A 122 -14.45 9.26 12.92
CA ASN A 122 -15.59 8.36 12.95
C ASN A 122 -15.79 7.92 11.50
N ILE A 123 -14.89 7.09 10.98
CA ILE A 123 -15.01 6.55 9.64
C ILE A 123 -16.09 5.52 9.81
N HIS A 124 -17.33 5.96 9.58
CA HIS A 124 -18.41 5.07 9.23
C HIS A 124 -18.02 4.44 7.89
N TYR A 125 -17.14 3.43 7.95
CA TYR A 125 -17.01 2.46 6.88
C TYR A 125 -18.35 1.72 6.86
N GLU A 126 -19.31 2.28 6.14
CA GLU A 126 -20.56 1.61 5.76
C GLU A 126 -20.23 0.26 5.07
N ASP A 127 -19.05 0.18 4.47
CA ASP A 127 -18.43 -1.01 3.92
C ASP A 127 -17.72 -1.89 4.97
N ARG A 128 -18.44 -2.35 6.01
CA ARG A 128 -17.92 -3.42 6.89
C ARG A 128 -17.48 -4.66 6.11
N ASP A 129 -18.05 -4.83 4.92
CA ASP A 129 -17.93 -6.04 4.11
C ASP A 129 -16.59 -6.21 3.40
N ILE A 130 -15.87 -5.11 3.14
CA ILE A 130 -14.58 -5.15 2.42
C ILE A 130 -13.49 -5.84 3.26
N PHE A 131 -13.67 -5.88 4.58
CA PHE A 131 -12.80 -6.62 5.49
C PHE A 131 -13.37 -7.96 5.93
N THR A 132 -14.58 -8.31 5.50
CA THR A 132 -15.15 -9.63 5.76
C THR A 132 -14.39 -10.63 4.89
N LYS A 133 -13.90 -11.71 5.50
CA LYS A 133 -13.02 -12.70 4.85
C LYS A 133 -13.66 -13.39 3.63
N ASN A 134 -14.99 -13.34 3.49
CA ASN A 134 -15.76 -14.05 2.48
C ASN A 134 -16.42 -13.09 1.49
N THR A 135 -15.67 -12.13 0.94
CA THR A 135 -16.18 -11.24 -0.12
C THR A 135 -15.30 -11.28 -1.36
N ILE A 136 -15.90 -10.94 -2.50
CA ILE A 136 -15.18 -10.79 -3.78
C ILE A 136 -14.04 -9.77 -3.65
N TYR A 137 -14.22 -8.72 -2.84
CA TYR A 137 -13.17 -7.75 -2.53
C TYR A 137 -11.94 -8.42 -1.91
N ARG A 138 -12.13 -9.36 -0.98
CA ARG A 138 -11.03 -10.08 -0.36
C ARG A 138 -10.33 -11.00 -1.35
N ALA A 139 -11.08 -11.67 -2.21
CA ALA A 139 -10.51 -12.49 -3.27
C ALA A 139 -9.63 -11.66 -4.22
N ILE A 140 -10.07 -10.46 -4.59
CA ILE A 140 -9.28 -9.52 -5.40
C ILE A 140 -8.02 -9.05 -4.66
N MET A 141 -8.16 -8.61 -3.40
CA MET A 141 -7.02 -8.13 -2.60
C MET A 141 -5.95 -9.20 -2.37
N ASP A 142 -6.37 -10.44 -2.14
CA ASP A 142 -5.47 -11.57 -1.87
C ASP A 142 -4.95 -12.23 -3.16
N ASP A 143 -5.37 -11.77 -4.34
CA ASP A 143 -5.05 -12.38 -5.64
C ASP A 143 -5.49 -13.87 -5.69
N ASP A 144 -6.63 -14.17 -5.07
CA ASP A 144 -7.22 -15.51 -4.96
C ASP A 144 -8.15 -15.79 -6.13
N LYS A 145 -7.57 -16.31 -7.22
CA LYS A 145 -8.27 -16.60 -8.47
C LYS A 145 -9.43 -17.59 -8.29
N GLU A 146 -9.26 -18.62 -7.47
CA GLU A 146 -10.28 -19.67 -7.29
C GLU A 146 -11.51 -19.09 -6.59
N ARG A 147 -11.32 -18.33 -5.52
CA ARG A 147 -12.44 -17.64 -4.86
C ARG A 147 -13.07 -16.58 -5.74
N PHE A 148 -12.28 -15.86 -6.52
CA PHE A 148 -12.83 -14.87 -7.44
C PHE A 148 -13.77 -15.51 -8.46
N ILE A 149 -13.36 -16.62 -9.10
CA ILE A 149 -14.20 -17.39 -10.03
C ILE A 149 -15.47 -17.87 -9.32
N TYR A 150 -15.33 -18.43 -8.11
CA TYR A 150 -16.48 -18.87 -7.33
C TYR A 150 -17.50 -17.74 -7.09
N PHE A 151 -17.05 -16.52 -6.79
CA PHE A 151 -17.96 -15.39 -6.58
C PHE A 151 -18.68 -14.98 -7.87
N ILE A 152 -17.98 -14.87 -8.99
CA ILE A 152 -18.60 -14.41 -10.26
C ILE A 152 -19.52 -15.47 -10.89
N GLU A 153 -19.30 -16.75 -10.61
CA GLU A 153 -20.16 -17.86 -11.05
C GLU A 153 -21.35 -18.10 -10.12
N SER A 154 -21.38 -17.46 -8.94
CA SER A 154 -22.49 -17.61 -8.00
C SER A 154 -23.75 -16.91 -8.50
N GLU A 155 -24.92 -17.50 -8.23
CA GLU A 155 -26.23 -16.90 -8.59
C GLU A 155 -26.50 -15.56 -7.89
N GLU A 156 -25.72 -15.24 -6.85
CA GLU A 156 -25.79 -13.98 -6.10
C GLU A 156 -24.99 -12.84 -6.77
N PHE A 157 -24.19 -13.15 -7.81
CA PHE A 157 -23.42 -12.15 -8.53
C PHE A 157 -24.27 -11.50 -9.64
N TYR A 158 -24.40 -10.18 -9.56
CA TYR A 158 -25.07 -9.39 -10.58
C TYR A 158 -24.02 -8.82 -11.54
N GLU A 159 -24.10 -9.17 -12.83
CA GLU A 159 -23.11 -8.77 -13.85
C GLU A 159 -22.93 -7.24 -13.97
N ASP A 160 -24.01 -6.49 -13.77
CA ASP A 160 -24.01 -5.02 -13.77
C ASP A 160 -23.64 -4.39 -12.41
N GLN A 161 -23.27 -5.21 -11.42
CA GLN A 161 -22.91 -4.73 -10.08
C GLN A 161 -21.62 -3.93 -10.15
N GLN A 162 -21.76 -2.62 -10.00
CA GLN A 162 -20.61 -1.76 -9.77
C GLN A 162 -20.08 -2.03 -8.37
N LEU A 163 -18.84 -2.53 -8.30
CA LEU A 163 -18.10 -2.68 -7.05
C LEU A 163 -17.72 -1.30 -6.51
N TYR A 164 -18.70 -0.62 -5.91
CA TYR A 164 -18.44 0.58 -5.14
C TYR A 164 -17.74 0.21 -3.85
N SER A 165 -16.72 0.98 -3.54
CA SER A 165 -15.95 0.86 -2.32
C SER A 165 -15.46 2.26 -2.04
N ASN A 166 -15.80 2.80 -0.87
CA ASN A 166 -15.25 4.09 -0.45
C ASN A 166 -13.74 4.03 -0.17
N PHE A 167 -13.17 2.82 -0.09
CA PHE A 167 -11.73 2.57 -0.12
C PHE A 167 -11.12 2.88 -1.49
N SER A 168 -11.98 2.85 -2.51
CA SER A 168 -11.60 2.74 -3.90
C SER A 168 -11.83 4.00 -4.69
N HIS A 169 -12.04 5.18 -4.10
CA HIS A 169 -12.09 6.39 -4.93
C HIS A 169 -10.76 6.64 -5.69
N LYS A 170 -9.65 6.04 -5.20
CA LYS A 170 -8.40 5.84 -5.96
C LYS A 170 -8.28 4.47 -6.63
N LEU A 171 -8.63 3.38 -5.94
CA LEU A 171 -8.54 2.00 -6.46
C LEU A 171 -9.45 1.76 -7.70
N ILE A 172 -10.62 2.39 -7.78
CA ILE A 172 -11.56 2.32 -8.92
C ILE A 172 -11.00 3.06 -10.14
N LYS A 173 -10.21 4.13 -9.99
CA LYS A 173 -9.59 4.77 -11.17
C LYS A 173 -8.61 3.84 -11.89
N ASP A 174 -7.91 2.97 -11.15
CA ASP A 174 -6.91 2.07 -11.72
C ASP A 174 -7.47 0.67 -12.04
N ILE A 175 -8.42 0.15 -11.25
CA ILE A 175 -9.14 -1.09 -11.57
C ILE A 175 -10.03 -0.92 -12.81
N HIS A 176 -10.59 0.27 -13.06
CA HIS A 176 -11.32 0.53 -14.31
C HIS A 176 -10.43 0.44 -15.56
N CYS A 177 -9.10 0.57 -15.40
CA CYS A 177 -8.13 0.32 -16.47
C CYS A 177 -7.77 -1.18 -16.59
N LEU A 178 -7.61 -1.90 -15.47
CA LEU A 178 -7.23 -3.32 -15.47
C LEU A 178 -8.40 -4.26 -15.82
N ASN A 179 -9.61 -3.99 -15.33
CA ASN A 179 -10.80 -4.77 -15.70
C ASN A 179 -11.22 -4.51 -17.15
N TYR A 180 -10.97 -3.32 -17.73
CA TYR A 180 -11.23 -3.16 -19.16
C TYR A 180 -10.24 -3.99 -20.01
N VAL A 181 -8.96 -4.06 -19.62
CA VAL A 181 -7.93 -4.78 -20.41
C VAL A 181 -8.01 -6.30 -20.22
N VAL A 182 -8.13 -6.80 -18.99
CA VAL A 182 -8.12 -8.25 -18.72
C VAL A 182 -9.41 -8.92 -19.19
N THR A 183 -10.57 -8.28 -19.00
CA THR A 183 -11.85 -8.86 -19.42
C THR A 183 -12.04 -8.77 -20.94
N THR A 184 -11.51 -7.75 -21.62
CA THR A 184 -11.53 -7.71 -23.10
C THR A 184 -10.51 -8.66 -23.73
N GLU A 185 -9.30 -8.79 -23.18
CA GLU A 185 -8.30 -9.73 -23.71
C GLU A 185 -8.69 -11.20 -23.51
N GLN A 186 -9.25 -11.56 -22.35
CA GLN A 186 -9.69 -12.96 -22.11
C GLN A 186 -10.92 -13.34 -22.91
N LEU A 187 -11.88 -12.42 -23.11
CA LEU A 187 -13.06 -12.68 -23.94
C LEU A 187 -12.67 -12.76 -25.44
N ILE A 188 -11.77 -11.90 -25.93
CA ILE A 188 -11.31 -11.95 -27.33
C ILE A 188 -10.54 -13.25 -27.61
N VAL A 189 -9.65 -13.68 -26.72
CA VAL A 189 -8.86 -14.93 -26.89
C VAL A 189 -9.74 -16.19 -26.81
N SER A 190 -10.87 -16.14 -26.11
CA SER A 190 -11.84 -17.26 -26.08
C SER A 190 -12.81 -17.31 -27.26
N SER A 191 -12.80 -16.29 -28.13
CA SER A 191 -13.73 -16.12 -29.26
C SER A 191 -13.12 -16.38 -30.65
N TYR A 192 -11.89 -16.92 -30.71
CA TYR A 192 -11.21 -17.38 -31.92
C TYR A 192 -10.82 -18.86 -31.85
#